data_AF-A0A965DEB0-F1
#
_entry.id   AF-A0A965DEB0-F1
#
_cell.length_a   1.000
_cell.length_b   1.000
_cell.length_c   1.000
_cell.angle_alpha   90.00
_cell.angle_beta   90.00
_cell.angle_gamma   90.00
#
_symmetry.space_group_name_H-M   'P 1'
#
loop_
_entity.id
_entity.type
_entity.pdbx_description
1 polymer ?
#
loop_
_entity_poly.entity_id
_entity_poly.type
_entity_poly.pdbx_seq_one_letter_code
_entity_poly.pdbx_strand_id
1 'polypeptide(L)'
;ETISSELFSKYPLQLTSIEKSLKHLHRLCPTLEPGKSTEIEQTITYLENLKTTIQAKQSQISTSKEYSTVEKLFAYLQILSASFVAFAHGSNDVANAIGPVAAVLEIIKNPNNFSIQTTIPTWLLGLGGVGIVIGLATLGYKVIATIGEKITELTPTRGFCAEFGAAFTILIASKLSLPISTTHCIVGSVLGVGMAKGLMGINLKVIKEIVLSWIITIPCAALCSIILYSLIRLFVGSIPLL
;
A
#
# COMPACT_ATOMS: atom_id res chain seq x y z
N GLU A 1 4.91 20.13 -24.55
CA GLU A 1 4.54 19.12 -23.54
C GLU A 1 5.72 18.52 -22.79
N THR A 2 6.82 18.12 -23.44
CA THR A 2 7.98 17.49 -22.78
C THR A 2 8.69 18.37 -21.74
N ILE A 3 8.68 19.70 -21.92
CA ILE A 3 9.35 20.64 -21.00
C ILE A 3 8.57 20.81 -19.69
N SER A 4 7.24 20.71 -19.70
CA SER A 4 6.44 20.90 -18.46
C SER A 4 6.49 19.67 -17.56
N SER A 5 6.57 18.47 -18.13
CA SER A 5 6.70 17.21 -17.38
C SER A 5 8.09 17.07 -16.73
N GLU A 6 9.15 17.47 -17.43
CA GLU A 6 10.52 17.48 -16.90
C GLU A 6 10.71 18.53 -15.79
N LEU A 7 10.03 19.68 -15.91
CA LEU A 7 9.94 20.68 -14.85
C LEU A 7 9.24 20.09 -13.62
N PHE A 8 8.07 19.45 -13.83
CA PHE A 8 7.23 18.88 -12.77
C PHE A 8 7.94 17.83 -11.92
N SER A 9 8.79 16.99 -12.54
CA SER A 9 9.54 15.94 -11.83
C SER A 9 10.70 16.52 -11.01
N LYS A 10 11.34 17.60 -11.47
CA LYS A 10 12.47 18.25 -10.79
C LYS A 10 12.05 19.13 -9.62
N TYR A 11 10.87 19.76 -9.66
CA TYR A 11 10.43 20.70 -8.63
C TYR A 11 10.32 20.15 -7.20
N PRO A 12 9.71 18.98 -6.93
CA PRO A 12 9.64 18.45 -5.56
C PRO A 12 11.04 18.12 -5.00
N LEU A 13 11.97 17.69 -5.86
CA LEU A 13 13.37 17.47 -5.50
C LEU A 13 14.10 18.79 -5.20
N GLN A 14 13.83 19.85 -5.96
CA GLN A 14 14.40 21.19 -5.75
C GLN A 14 13.95 21.78 -4.40
N LEU A 15 12.66 21.73 -4.09
CA LEU A 15 12.13 22.16 -2.78
C LEU A 15 12.74 21.38 -1.63
N THR A 16 12.85 20.06 -1.78
CA THR A 16 13.49 19.20 -0.78
C THR A 16 14.96 19.55 -0.55
N SER A 17 15.69 19.87 -1.63
CA SER A 17 17.10 20.29 -1.55
C SER A 17 17.23 21.63 -0.83
N ILE A 18 16.37 22.60 -1.16
CA ILE A 18 16.37 23.92 -0.52
C ILE A 18 16.03 23.82 0.97
N GLU A 19 15.05 23.01 1.36
CA GLU A 19 14.68 22.81 2.77
C GLU A 19 15.79 22.15 3.59
N LYS A 20 16.48 21.15 3.02
CA LYS A 20 17.66 20.56 3.66
C LYS A 20 18.77 21.60 3.83
N SER A 21 19.08 22.36 2.78
CA SER A 21 20.09 23.43 2.83
C SER A 21 19.76 24.47 3.90
N LEU A 22 18.52 24.96 3.95
CA LEU A 22 18.06 25.88 5.00
C LEU A 22 18.22 25.29 6.41
N LYS A 23 17.86 24.01 6.61
CA LYS A 23 18.00 23.34 7.90
C LYS A 23 19.47 23.23 8.34
N HIS A 24 20.39 23.01 7.41
CA HIS A 24 21.83 23.01 7.70
C HIS A 24 22.35 24.41 8.02
N LEU A 25 21.94 25.43 7.27
CA LEU A 25 22.36 26.81 7.49
C LEU A 25 21.85 27.35 8.84
N HIS A 26 20.58 27.11 9.20
CA HIS A 26 20.05 27.47 10.52
C HIS A 26 20.78 26.77 11.67
N ARG A 27 21.31 25.56 11.48
CA ARG A 27 22.13 24.87 12.49
C ARG A 27 23.53 25.47 12.63
N LEU A 28 24.08 26.04 11.55
CA LEU A 28 25.42 26.62 11.55
C LEU A 28 25.43 28.05 12.11
N CYS A 29 24.34 28.80 11.90
CA CYS A 29 24.16 30.19 12.36
C CYS A 29 24.61 30.45 13.83
N PRO A 30 24.21 29.67 14.84
CA PRO A 30 24.61 29.94 16.24
C PRO A 30 26.08 29.61 16.56
N THR A 31 26.82 28.95 15.66
CA THR A 31 28.17 28.42 15.93
C THR A 31 29.28 29.30 15.34
N LEU A 32 28.94 30.41 14.68
CA LEU A 32 29.86 31.19 13.86
C LEU A 32 30.20 32.56 14.45
N GLU A 33 31.40 33.05 14.11
CA GLU A 33 31.86 34.40 14.45
C GLU A 33 30.95 35.47 13.83
N PRO A 34 30.76 36.63 14.50
CA PRO A 34 29.79 37.64 14.11
C PRO A 34 29.95 38.17 12.66
N GLY A 35 31.15 38.14 12.09
CA GLY A 35 31.38 38.54 10.69
C GLY A 35 30.85 37.56 9.64
N LYS A 36 30.83 36.25 9.93
CA LYS A 36 30.31 35.22 9.02
C LYS A 36 28.82 34.95 9.21
N SER A 37 28.26 35.33 10.37
CA SER A 37 26.82 35.24 10.64
C SER A 37 26.00 36.03 9.61
N THR A 38 26.46 37.23 9.26
CA THR A 38 25.77 38.13 8.33
C THR A 38 25.69 37.57 6.90
N GLU A 39 26.74 36.91 6.41
CA GLU A 39 26.74 36.27 5.08
C GLU A 39 25.78 35.06 5.03
N ILE A 40 25.70 34.31 6.13
CA ILE A 40 24.76 33.18 6.23
C ILE A 40 23.32 33.66 6.31
N GLU A 41 23.04 34.72 7.06
CA GLU A 41 21.70 35.32 7.14
C GLU A 41 21.21 35.82 5.77
N GLN A 42 22.10 36.44 4.99
CA GLN A 42 21.79 36.83 3.59
C GLN A 42 21.49 35.61 2.72
N THR A 43 22.28 34.54 2.86
CA THR A 43 22.08 33.29 2.11
C THR A 43 20.77 32.60 2.49
N ILE A 44 20.42 32.58 3.77
CA ILE A 44 19.14 32.07 4.27
C ILE A 44 17.99 32.86 3.65
N THR A 45 18.05 34.18 3.72
CA THR A 45 17.01 35.07 3.16
C THR A 45 16.83 34.84 1.66
N TYR A 46 17.93 34.69 0.91
CA TYR A 46 17.87 34.37 -0.52
C TYR A 46 17.21 33.00 -0.77
N LEU A 47 17.58 31.97 -0.02
CA LEU A 47 17.00 30.63 -0.15
C LEU A 47 15.51 30.58 0.25
N GLU A 48 15.09 31.36 1.24
CA GLU A 48 13.68 31.50 1.61
C GLU A 48 12.87 32.17 0.50
N ASN A 49 13.38 33.23 -0.11
CA ASN A 49 12.74 33.88 -1.26
C ASN A 49 12.70 32.96 -2.50
N LEU A 50 13.75 32.16 -2.71
CA LEU A 50 13.77 31.16 -3.78
C LEU A 50 12.74 30.05 -3.53
N LYS A 51 12.63 29.60 -2.27
CA LYS A 51 11.62 28.61 -1.83
C LYS A 51 10.21 29.10 -2.13
N THR A 52 9.87 30.32 -1.72
CA THR A 52 8.53 30.89 -1.94
C THR A 52 8.21 31.06 -3.41
N THR A 53 9.18 31.47 -4.23
CA THR A 53 9.02 31.58 -5.69
C THR A 53 8.72 30.23 -6.34
N ILE A 54 9.47 29.19 -5.96
CA ILE A 54 9.24 27.83 -6.48
C ILE A 54 7.89 27.28 -6.02
N GLN A 55 7.50 27.51 -4.76
CA GLN A 55 6.19 27.12 -4.24
C GLN A 55 5.05 27.82 -5.00
N ALA A 56 5.15 29.13 -5.22
CA ALA A 56 4.13 29.89 -5.96
C ALA A 56 3.96 29.36 -7.40
N LYS A 57 5.08 29.08 -8.08
CA LYS A 57 5.06 28.51 -9.43
C LYS A 57 4.46 27.10 -9.44
N GLN A 58 4.76 26.28 -8.42
CA GLN A 58 4.17 24.96 -8.25
C GLN A 58 2.65 25.04 -8.05
N SER A 59 2.19 25.92 -7.15
CA SER A 59 0.77 26.14 -6.90
C SER A 59 0.03 26.56 -8.17
N GLN A 60 0.59 27.48 -8.97
CA GLN A 60 0.00 27.88 -10.26
C GLN A 60 -0.20 26.69 -11.20
N ILE A 61 0.82 25.83 -11.32
CA ILE A 61 0.77 24.68 -12.22
C ILE A 61 -0.26 23.64 -11.73
N SER A 62 -0.29 23.34 -10.42
CA SER A 62 -1.28 22.43 -9.84
C SER A 62 -2.72 22.95 -9.93
N THR A 63 -2.91 24.27 -9.99
CA THR A 63 -4.22 24.91 -10.23
C THR A 63 -4.56 25.13 -11.70
N SER A 64 -3.66 24.74 -12.61
CA SER A 64 -3.91 24.91 -14.04
C SER A 64 -5.16 24.11 -14.47
N LYS A 65 -5.93 24.71 -15.39
CA LYS A 65 -7.16 24.09 -15.91
C LYS A 65 -6.88 22.73 -16.57
N GLU A 66 -5.71 22.60 -17.20
CA GLU A 66 -5.22 21.36 -17.80
C GLU A 66 -5.01 20.27 -16.75
N TYR A 67 -4.28 20.58 -15.66
CA TYR A 67 -4.03 19.63 -14.56
C TYR A 67 -5.33 19.12 -13.94
N SER A 68 -6.27 20.02 -13.65
CA SER A 68 -7.58 19.64 -13.09
C SER A 68 -8.40 18.77 -14.05
N THR A 69 -8.29 18.99 -15.36
CA THR A 69 -8.98 18.17 -16.38
C THR A 69 -8.41 16.76 -16.42
N VAL A 70 -7.09 16.62 -16.36
CA VAL A 70 -6.41 15.32 -16.31
C VAL A 70 -6.79 14.56 -15.05
N GLU A 71 -6.73 15.18 -13.86
CA GLU A 71 -7.09 14.51 -12.61
C GLU A 71 -8.56 14.08 -12.58
N LYS A 72 -9.48 14.85 -13.19
CA LYS A 72 -10.89 14.45 -13.34
C LYS A 72 -11.05 13.22 -14.24
N LEU A 73 -10.33 13.15 -15.35
CA LEU A 73 -10.33 11.98 -16.22
C LEU A 73 -9.77 10.75 -15.48
N PHE A 74 -8.65 10.91 -14.78
CA PHE A 74 -8.05 9.84 -14.00
C PHE A 74 -8.92 9.41 -12.82
N ALA A 75 -9.77 10.27 -12.26
CA ALA A 75 -10.74 9.85 -11.24
C ALA A 75 -11.73 8.79 -11.77
N TYR A 76 -12.19 8.93 -13.01
CA TYR A 76 -13.02 7.89 -13.64
C TYR A 76 -12.23 6.61 -13.92
N LEU A 77 -10.98 6.75 -14.40
CA LEU A 77 -10.10 5.60 -14.59
C LEU A 77 -9.76 4.90 -13.28
N GLN A 78 -9.68 5.65 -12.18
CA GLN A 78 -9.38 5.11 -10.87
C GLN A 78 -10.52 4.20 -10.37
N ILE A 79 -11.78 4.54 -10.64
CA ILE A 79 -12.90 3.65 -10.30
C ILE A 79 -12.77 2.31 -11.05
N LEU A 80 -12.32 2.36 -12.30
CA LEU A 80 -12.07 1.16 -13.09
C LEU A 80 -10.88 0.35 -12.54
N SER A 81 -9.76 1.00 -12.17
CA SER A 81 -8.63 0.31 -11.56
C SER A 81 -8.95 -0.25 -10.18
N ALA A 82 -9.76 0.43 -9.37
CA ALA A 82 -10.23 -0.07 -8.09
C ALA A 82 -11.09 -1.34 -8.26
N SER A 83 -11.94 -1.36 -9.29
CA SER A 83 -12.71 -2.55 -9.65
C SER A 83 -11.78 -3.70 -10.09
N PHE A 84 -10.72 -3.38 -10.83
CA PHE A 84 -9.72 -4.35 -11.23
C PHE A 84 -8.92 -4.92 -10.04
N VAL A 85 -8.51 -4.07 -9.09
CA VAL A 85 -7.93 -4.50 -7.81
C VAL A 85 -8.88 -5.43 -7.09
N ALA A 86 -10.16 -5.06 -6.93
CA ALA A 86 -11.15 -5.88 -6.23
C ALA A 86 -11.28 -7.30 -6.84
N PHE A 87 -11.30 -7.38 -8.18
CA PHE A 87 -11.30 -8.66 -8.90
C PHE A 87 -10.01 -9.46 -8.64
N ALA A 88 -8.84 -8.83 -8.81
CA ALA A 88 -7.55 -9.50 -8.62
C ALA A 88 -7.39 -10.00 -7.17
N HIS A 89 -7.74 -9.17 -6.19
CA HIS A 89 -7.70 -9.48 -4.76
C HIS A 89 -8.64 -10.64 -4.42
N GLY A 90 -9.88 -10.60 -4.92
CA GLY A 90 -10.84 -11.69 -4.74
C GLY A 90 -10.32 -13.02 -5.29
N SER A 91 -9.69 -13.01 -6.47
CA SER A 91 -9.13 -14.23 -7.06
C SER A 91 -8.03 -14.87 -6.21
N ASN A 92 -7.20 -14.05 -5.55
CA ASN A 92 -6.10 -14.53 -4.71
C ASN A 92 -6.58 -14.97 -3.32
N ASP A 93 -7.41 -14.13 -2.69
CA ASP A 93 -7.78 -14.30 -1.29
C ASP A 93 -8.84 -15.38 -1.06
N VAL A 94 -9.68 -15.67 -2.06
CA VAL A 94 -10.64 -16.79 -1.97
C VAL A 94 -9.89 -18.10 -1.77
N ALA A 95 -8.72 -18.29 -2.40
CA ALA A 95 -7.90 -19.49 -2.21
C ALA A 95 -7.40 -19.61 -0.76
N ASN A 96 -7.00 -18.49 -0.14
CA ASN A 96 -6.53 -18.45 1.24
C ASN A 96 -7.63 -18.84 2.25
N ALA A 97 -8.87 -18.41 2.01
CA ALA A 97 -9.99 -18.70 2.89
C ALA A 97 -10.59 -20.10 2.66
N ILE A 98 -10.77 -20.50 1.40
CA ILE A 98 -11.47 -21.72 1.02
C ILE A 98 -10.55 -22.94 0.96
N GLY A 99 -9.25 -22.76 0.74
CA GLY A 99 -8.27 -23.86 0.64
C GLY A 99 -8.36 -24.87 1.80
N PRO A 100 -8.30 -24.42 3.08
CA PRO A 100 -8.43 -25.34 4.21
C PRO A 100 -9.79 -26.06 4.27
N VAL A 101 -10.88 -25.37 3.95
CA VAL A 101 -12.24 -25.95 3.96
C VAL A 101 -12.40 -26.98 2.85
N ALA A 102 -11.84 -26.71 1.67
CA ALA A 102 -11.83 -27.64 0.55
C ALA A 102 -11.04 -28.92 0.90
N ALA A 103 -9.90 -28.80 1.58
CA ALA A 103 -9.11 -29.95 2.02
C ALA A 103 -9.89 -30.83 3.01
N VAL A 104 -10.59 -30.24 3.98
CA VAL A 104 -11.45 -30.98 4.93
C VAL A 104 -12.59 -31.68 4.21
N LEU A 105 -13.24 -31.00 3.26
CA LEU A 105 -14.34 -31.58 2.48
C LEU A 105 -13.88 -32.79 1.65
N GLU A 106 -12.67 -32.74 1.12
CA GLU A 106 -12.08 -33.86 0.37
C GLU A 106 -11.85 -35.06 1.29
N ILE A 107 -11.25 -34.86 2.46
CA ILE A 107 -10.98 -35.94 3.42
C ILE A 107 -12.28 -36.65 3.83
N ILE A 108 -13.37 -35.88 4.02
CA ILE A 108 -14.68 -36.43 4.37
C ILE A 108 -15.30 -37.23 3.22
N LYS A 109 -15.18 -36.74 1.98
CA LYS A 109 -15.78 -37.39 0.80
C LYS A 109 -15.00 -38.60 0.32
N ASN A 110 -13.67 -38.52 0.34
CA ASN A 110 -12.75 -39.52 -0.18
C ASN A 110 -11.74 -39.96 0.90
N PRO A 111 -12.19 -40.60 1.98
CA PRO A 111 -11.33 -40.93 3.13
C PRO A 111 -10.16 -41.85 2.79
N ASN A 112 -10.29 -42.67 1.73
CA ASN A 112 -9.28 -43.67 1.34
C ASN A 112 -8.46 -43.26 0.09
N ASN A 113 -8.80 -42.18 -0.59
CA ASN A 113 -8.16 -41.73 -1.84
C ASN A 113 -8.06 -40.20 -1.86
N PHE A 114 -7.21 -39.65 -1.00
CA PHE A 114 -6.93 -38.22 -0.98
C PHE A 114 -6.16 -37.82 -2.25
N SER A 115 -6.80 -37.05 -3.12
CA SER A 115 -6.12 -36.38 -4.24
C SER A 115 -5.75 -34.95 -3.85
N ILE A 116 -4.57 -34.49 -4.24
CA ILE A 116 -4.16 -33.08 -4.10
C ILE A 116 -4.84 -32.21 -5.19
N GLN A 117 -5.29 -32.83 -6.29
CA GLN A 117 -6.02 -32.17 -7.36
C GLN A 117 -7.53 -32.43 -7.19
N THR A 118 -8.19 -31.56 -6.44
CA THR A 118 -9.62 -31.65 -6.19
C THR A 118 -10.32 -30.46 -6.78
N THR A 119 -11.36 -30.71 -7.58
CA THR A 119 -12.21 -29.64 -8.10
C THR A 119 -12.99 -29.03 -6.94
N ILE A 120 -12.68 -27.78 -6.60
CA ILE A 120 -13.38 -27.05 -5.55
C ILE A 120 -14.80 -26.73 -6.05
N PRO A 121 -15.87 -27.09 -5.31
CA PRO A 121 -17.23 -26.84 -5.75
C PRO A 121 -17.54 -25.33 -5.77
N THR A 122 -18.25 -24.87 -6.79
CA THR A 122 -18.50 -23.44 -7.03
C THR A 122 -19.25 -22.75 -5.89
N TRP A 123 -20.16 -23.45 -5.20
CA TRP A 123 -20.88 -22.89 -4.04
C TRP A 123 -19.93 -22.54 -2.88
N LEU A 124 -18.84 -23.29 -2.72
CA LEU A 124 -17.85 -23.06 -1.67
C LEU A 124 -17.00 -21.83 -1.99
N LEU A 125 -16.66 -21.63 -3.26
CA LEU A 125 -16.06 -20.38 -3.75
C LEU A 125 -17.01 -19.19 -3.54
N GLY A 126 -18.31 -19.37 -3.79
CA GLY A 126 -19.34 -18.37 -3.53
C GLY A 126 -19.41 -17.97 -2.05
N LEU A 127 -19.34 -18.95 -1.14
CA LEU A 127 -19.29 -18.71 0.31
C LEU A 127 -18.07 -17.89 0.70
N GLY A 128 -16.90 -18.20 0.14
CA GLY A 128 -15.67 -17.43 0.36
C GLY A 128 -15.81 -15.98 -0.10
N GLY A 129 -16.36 -15.77 -1.31
CA GLY A 129 -16.62 -14.44 -1.85
C GLY A 129 -17.57 -13.61 -0.97
N VAL A 130 -18.68 -14.20 -0.52
CA VAL A 130 -19.63 -13.55 0.39
C VAL A 130 -18.96 -13.17 1.71
N GLY A 131 -18.16 -14.07 2.28
CA GLY A 131 -17.42 -13.80 3.52
C GLY A 131 -16.45 -12.62 3.39
N ILE A 132 -15.72 -12.54 2.27
CA ILE A 132 -14.80 -11.42 1.98
C ILE A 132 -15.58 -10.10 1.87
N VAL A 133 -16.71 -10.07 1.15
CA VAL A 133 -17.54 -8.87 1.02
C VAL A 133 -18.05 -8.39 2.37
N ILE A 134 -18.54 -9.30 3.22
CA ILE A 134 -19.01 -8.96 4.58
C ILE A 134 -17.86 -8.43 5.44
N GLY A 135 -16.68 -9.05 5.39
CA GLY A 135 -15.50 -8.61 6.13
C GLY A 135 -15.03 -7.21 5.71
N LEU A 136 -15.00 -6.95 4.40
CA LEU A 136 -14.68 -5.62 3.85
C LEU A 136 -15.69 -4.57 4.28
N ALA A 137 -16.99 -4.88 4.21
CA ALA A 137 -18.05 -3.95 4.59
C ALA A 137 -18.04 -3.60 6.09
N THR A 138 -17.64 -4.54 6.95
CA THR A 138 -17.69 -4.36 8.42
C THR A 138 -16.42 -3.72 9.00
N LEU A 139 -15.24 -4.15 8.55
CA LEU A 139 -13.96 -3.75 9.14
C LEU A 139 -12.93 -3.22 8.13
N GLY A 140 -13.17 -3.40 6.82
CA GLY A 140 -12.23 -3.02 5.76
C GLY A 140 -11.93 -1.52 5.70
N TYR A 141 -12.86 -0.66 6.12
CA TYR A 141 -12.71 0.80 6.06
C TYR A 141 -11.46 1.31 6.83
N LYS A 142 -11.06 0.63 7.92
CA LYS A 142 -9.89 1.03 8.72
C LYS A 142 -8.57 0.84 7.96
N VAL A 143 -8.47 -0.24 7.18
CA VAL A 143 -7.29 -0.55 6.38
C VAL A 143 -7.24 0.36 5.16
N ILE A 144 -8.39 0.58 4.50
CA ILE A 144 -8.51 1.49 3.36
C ILE A 144 -8.06 2.91 3.75
N ALA A 145 -8.50 3.42 4.91
CA ALA A 145 -8.08 4.73 5.40
C ALA A 145 -6.56 4.81 5.66
N THR A 146 -5.95 3.74 6.17
CA THR A 146 -4.51 3.70 6.44
C THR A 146 -3.69 3.76 5.15
N ILE A 147 -4.08 3.01 4.12
CA ILE A 147 -3.37 3.00 2.83
C ILE A 147 -3.62 4.31 2.07
N GLY A 148 -4.85 4.80 2.07
CA GLY A 148 -5.28 5.97 1.29
C GLY A 148 -4.78 7.31 1.83
N GLU A 149 -4.56 7.44 3.14
CA GLU A 149 -4.26 8.74 3.75
C GLU A 149 -2.91 8.78 4.47
N LYS A 150 -2.44 7.65 5.03
CA LYS A 150 -1.31 7.68 5.99
C LYS A 150 0.06 7.41 5.38
N ILE A 151 0.14 6.82 4.19
CA ILE A 151 1.43 6.46 3.56
C ILE A 151 1.98 7.62 2.72
N THR A 152 1.18 8.12 1.76
CA THR A 152 1.53 9.22 0.87
C THR A 152 0.25 9.89 0.35
N GLU A 153 0.36 11.14 -0.09
CA GLU A 153 -0.77 11.87 -0.69
C GLU A 153 -1.09 11.33 -2.09
N LEU A 154 -2.26 10.70 -2.21
CA LEU A 154 -2.76 10.11 -3.45
C LEU A 154 -3.71 11.10 -4.16
N THR A 155 -3.28 11.59 -5.31
CA THR A 155 -4.18 12.21 -6.30
C THR A 155 -4.77 11.13 -7.21
N PRO A 156 -5.88 11.37 -7.92
CA PRO A 156 -6.50 10.36 -8.77
C PRO A 156 -5.57 9.65 -9.75
N THR A 157 -4.68 10.41 -10.39
CA THR A 157 -3.66 9.86 -11.31
C THR A 157 -2.71 8.91 -10.59
N ARG A 158 -2.33 9.23 -9.35
CA ARG A 158 -1.44 8.40 -8.53
C ARG A 158 -2.15 7.17 -7.98
N GLY A 159 -3.39 7.34 -7.54
CA GLY A 159 -4.26 6.25 -7.09
C GLY A 159 -4.43 5.22 -8.20
N PHE A 160 -4.77 5.67 -9.41
CA PHE A 160 -4.86 4.81 -10.59
C PHE A 160 -3.56 4.03 -10.84
N CYS A 161 -2.41 4.70 -10.88
CA CYS A 161 -1.13 4.03 -11.12
C CYS A 161 -0.79 2.98 -10.04
N ALA A 162 -1.04 3.31 -8.77
CA ALA A 162 -0.79 2.40 -7.66
C ALA A 162 -1.72 1.18 -7.70
N GLU A 163 -3.03 1.40 -7.89
CA GLU A 163 -4.04 0.35 -8.01
C GLU A 163 -3.80 -0.54 -9.22
N PHE A 164 -3.54 0.05 -10.39
CA PHE A 164 -3.30 -0.70 -11.62
C PHE A 164 -2.03 -1.55 -11.51
N GLY A 165 -0.94 -1.00 -10.98
CA GLY A 165 0.31 -1.74 -10.75
C GLY A 165 0.09 -2.91 -9.80
N ALA A 166 -0.58 -2.69 -8.67
CA ALA A 166 -0.88 -3.74 -7.70
C ALA A 166 -1.79 -4.82 -8.29
N ALA A 167 -2.90 -4.44 -8.92
CA ALA A 167 -3.85 -5.38 -9.55
C ALA A 167 -3.18 -6.23 -10.62
N PHE A 168 -2.32 -5.64 -11.44
CA PHE A 168 -1.60 -6.34 -12.49
C PHE A 168 -0.63 -7.39 -11.92
N THR A 169 0.15 -7.01 -10.91
CA THR A 169 1.03 -7.96 -10.20
C THR A 169 0.23 -9.09 -9.56
N ILE A 170 -0.88 -8.77 -8.91
CA ILE A 170 -1.74 -9.77 -8.25
C ILE A 170 -2.34 -10.73 -9.29
N LEU A 171 -2.85 -10.20 -10.39
CA LEU A 171 -3.47 -11.02 -11.44
C LEU A 171 -2.46 -11.99 -12.06
N ILE A 172 -1.25 -11.53 -12.37
CA ILE A 172 -0.18 -12.40 -12.91
C ILE A 172 0.17 -13.50 -11.92
N ALA A 173 0.38 -13.16 -10.64
CA ALA A 173 0.69 -14.14 -9.61
C ALA A 173 -0.44 -15.17 -9.45
N SER A 174 -1.69 -14.72 -9.41
CA SER A 174 -2.87 -15.60 -9.36
C SER A 174 -2.96 -16.51 -10.59
N LYS A 175 -2.63 -16.01 -11.80
CA LYS A 175 -2.58 -16.82 -13.02
C LYS A 175 -1.48 -17.88 -12.98
N LEU A 176 -0.36 -17.58 -12.35
CA LEU A 176 0.72 -18.53 -12.10
C LEU A 176 0.47 -19.44 -10.88
N SER A 177 -0.71 -19.34 -10.24
CA SER A 177 -1.06 -20.08 -9.02
C SER A 177 -0.09 -19.85 -7.87
N LEU A 178 0.55 -18.68 -7.82
CA LEU A 178 1.46 -18.30 -6.74
C LEU A 178 0.68 -17.60 -5.61
N PRO A 179 0.71 -18.13 -4.38
CA PRO A 179 0.17 -17.43 -3.23
C PRO A 179 1.06 -16.23 -2.93
N ILE A 180 0.48 -15.03 -2.95
CA ILE A 180 1.20 -13.79 -2.72
C ILE A 180 0.44 -12.91 -1.72
N SER A 181 1.14 -11.95 -1.12
CA SER A 181 0.48 -10.95 -0.26
C SER A 181 0.00 -9.77 -1.11
N THR A 182 -1.31 -9.70 -1.31
CA THR A 182 -2.00 -8.58 -1.96
C THR A 182 -1.76 -7.25 -1.23
N THR A 183 -1.67 -7.29 0.11
CA THR A 183 -1.33 -6.11 0.93
C THR A 183 0.08 -5.59 0.66
N HIS A 184 1.06 -6.47 0.44
CA HIS A 184 2.42 -6.06 0.06
C HIS A 184 2.44 -5.45 -1.35
N CYS A 185 1.65 -5.99 -2.27
CA CYS A 185 1.53 -5.44 -3.61
C CYS A 185 1.02 -4.00 -3.58
N ILE A 186 -0.11 -3.74 -2.91
CA ILE A 186 -0.68 -2.38 -2.87
C ILE A 186 0.20 -1.40 -2.09
N VAL A 187 0.75 -1.80 -0.94
CA VAL A 187 1.68 -0.94 -0.18
C VAL A 187 2.94 -0.66 -1.00
N GLY A 188 3.51 -1.67 -1.67
CA GLY A 188 4.66 -1.51 -2.56
C GLY A 188 4.37 -0.57 -3.73
N SER A 189 3.21 -0.68 -4.37
CA SER A 189 2.80 0.21 -5.46
C SER A 189 2.58 1.65 -4.98
N VAL A 190 1.93 1.85 -3.83
CA VAL A 190 1.75 3.17 -3.21
C VAL A 190 3.10 3.79 -2.84
N LEU A 191 4.04 2.99 -2.31
CA LEU A 191 5.41 3.43 -2.05
C LEU A 191 6.13 3.83 -3.33
N GLY A 192 6.02 3.03 -4.40
CA GLY A 192 6.63 3.34 -5.69
C GLY A 192 6.15 4.68 -6.25
N VAL A 193 4.84 4.93 -6.20
CA VAL A 193 4.27 6.23 -6.64
C VAL A 193 4.66 7.37 -5.69
N GLY A 194 4.72 7.13 -4.38
CA GLY A 194 5.19 8.11 -3.40
C GLY A 194 6.67 8.48 -3.60
N MET A 195 7.51 7.51 -3.95
CA MET A 195 8.94 7.73 -4.20
C MET A 195 9.19 8.61 -5.42
N ALA A 196 8.27 8.63 -6.39
CA ALA A 196 8.34 9.57 -7.52
C ALA A 196 8.25 11.05 -7.10
N LYS A 197 7.68 11.35 -5.92
CA LYS A 197 7.66 12.70 -5.31
C LYS A 197 8.91 12.98 -4.44
N GLY A 198 9.78 11.98 -4.24
CA GLY A 198 10.93 12.03 -3.33
C GLY A 198 10.62 11.47 -1.93
N LEU A 199 11.65 11.04 -1.20
CA LEU A 199 11.51 10.31 0.07
C LEU A 199 10.79 11.09 1.19
N MET A 200 10.72 12.43 1.11
CA MET A 200 9.95 13.24 2.07
C MET A 200 8.44 13.24 1.82
N GLY A 201 7.99 12.82 0.63
CA GLY A 201 6.57 12.66 0.31
C GLY A 201 5.95 11.40 0.93
N ILE A 202 6.70 10.67 1.74
CA ILE A 202 6.34 9.37 2.29
C ILE A 202 6.48 9.38 3.81
N ASN A 203 5.48 8.85 4.50
CA ASN A 203 5.53 8.69 5.94
C ASN A 203 6.31 7.42 6.36
N LEU A 204 7.62 7.56 6.54
CA LEU A 204 8.51 6.46 6.95
C LEU A 204 8.15 5.85 8.31
N LYS A 205 7.54 6.62 9.21
CA LYS A 205 7.09 6.10 10.50
C LYS A 205 5.95 5.09 10.31
N VAL A 206 4.95 5.44 9.52
CA VAL A 206 3.81 4.56 9.19
C VAL A 206 4.30 3.30 8.47
N ILE A 207 5.26 3.42 7.55
CA ILE A 207 5.83 2.25 6.87
C ILE A 207 6.51 1.31 7.85
N LYS A 208 7.30 1.85 8.78
CA LYS A 208 7.94 1.03 9.81
C LYS A 208 6.89 0.30 10.65
N GLU A 209 5.81 0.96 11.03
CA GLU A 209 4.69 0.34 11.77
C GLU A 209 4.02 -0.77 10.95
N ILE A 210 3.80 -0.55 9.65
CA ILE A 210 3.23 -1.55 8.73
C ILE A 210 4.15 -2.77 8.61
N VAL A 211 5.45 -2.57 8.34
CA VAL A 211 6.42 -3.66 8.22
C VAL A 211 6.54 -4.45 9.52
N LEU A 212 6.55 -3.76 10.66
CA LEU A 212 6.56 -4.40 11.97
C LEU A 212 5.30 -5.24 12.18
N SER A 213 4.13 -4.75 11.74
CA SER A 213 2.88 -5.50 11.83
C SER A 213 2.92 -6.80 11.03
N TRP A 214 3.54 -6.81 9.84
CA TRP A 214 3.69 -8.02 9.02
C TRP A 214 4.55 -9.06 9.71
N ILE A 215 5.68 -8.64 10.27
CA ILE A 215 6.61 -9.53 10.98
C ILE A 215 5.94 -10.12 12.22
N ILE A 216 5.17 -9.34 12.97
CA ILE A 216 4.49 -9.80 14.19
C ILE A 216 3.29 -10.70 13.88
N THR A 217 2.59 -10.47 12.77
CA THR A 217 1.37 -11.23 12.43
C THR A 217 1.67 -12.70 12.19
N ILE A 218 2.81 -13.05 11.58
CA ILE A 218 3.21 -14.44 11.29
C ILE A 218 3.35 -15.29 12.56
N PRO A 219 4.21 -14.95 13.54
CA PRO A 219 4.34 -15.74 14.76
C PRO A 219 3.05 -15.73 15.60
N CYS A 220 2.31 -14.62 15.65
CA CYS A 220 1.02 -14.59 16.34
C CYS A 220 0.02 -15.57 15.72
N ALA A 221 -0.11 -15.59 14.39
CA ALA A 221 -0.99 -16.53 13.70
C ALA A 221 -0.56 -17.98 13.90
N ALA A 222 0.74 -18.27 13.83
CA ALA A 222 1.29 -19.60 14.07
C ALA A 222 1.02 -20.08 15.50
N LEU A 223 1.27 -19.24 16.51
CA LEU A 223 1.00 -19.55 17.91
C LEU A 223 -0.48 -19.79 18.17
N CYS A 224 -1.36 -18.92 17.65
CA CYS A 224 -2.81 -19.11 17.76
C CYS A 224 -3.24 -20.46 17.14
N SER A 225 -2.70 -20.80 15.96
CA SER A 225 -2.98 -22.08 15.30
C SER A 225 -2.53 -23.28 16.15
N ILE A 226 -1.30 -23.24 16.70
CA ILE A 226 -0.75 -24.29 17.56
C ILE A 226 -1.61 -24.49 18.81
N ILE A 227 -1.99 -23.39 19.47
CA ILE A 227 -2.80 -23.42 20.69
C ILE A 227 -4.18 -24.02 20.39
N LEU A 228 -4.86 -23.52 19.36
CA LEU A 228 -6.20 -24.01 18.98
C LEU A 228 -6.16 -25.49 18.59
N TYR A 229 -5.19 -25.90 17.78
CA TYR A 229 -5.02 -27.30 17.41
C TYR A 229 -4.77 -28.20 18.63
N SER A 230 -3.90 -27.76 19.55
CA SER A 230 -3.57 -28.53 20.76
C SER A 230 -4.78 -28.68 21.68
N LEU A 231 -5.58 -27.62 21.82
CA LEU A 231 -6.84 -27.67 22.57
C LEU A 231 -7.82 -28.66 21.93
N ILE A 232 -8.06 -28.54 20.62
CA ILE A 232 -8.97 -29.46 19.89
C ILE A 232 -8.49 -30.91 20.04
N ARG A 233 -7.19 -31.16 19.87
CA ARG A 233 -6.61 -32.50 20.01
C ARG A 233 -6.78 -33.07 21.42
N LEU A 234 -6.64 -32.25 22.45
CA LEU A 234 -6.83 -32.68 23.84
C LEU A 234 -8.29 -33.05 24.12
N PHE A 235 -9.24 -32.26 23.63
CA PHE A 235 -10.67 -32.55 23.78
C PHE A 235 -11.10 -33.78 22.96
N VAL A 236 -10.71 -33.86 21.68
CA VAL A 236 -11.12 -34.96 20.78
C VAL A 236 -10.36 -36.26 21.09
N GLY A 237 -9.08 -36.18 21.43
CA GLY A 237 -8.28 -37.35 21.81
C GLY A 237 -8.68 -37.98 23.15
N SER A 238 -9.47 -37.27 23.95
CA SER A 238 -10.09 -37.79 25.18
C SER A 238 -11.41 -38.53 24.93
N ILE A 239 -11.94 -38.48 23.70
CA ILE A 239 -13.16 -39.20 23.30
C ILE A 239 -12.71 -40.56 22.76
N PRO A 240 -13.06 -41.70 23.39
CA PRO A 240 -12.82 -43.01 22.81
C PRO A 240 -13.59 -43.08 21.49
N LEU A 241 -12.89 -43.28 20.37
CA LEU A 241 -13.52 -43.62 19.10
C LEU A 241 -14.32 -44.92 19.31
N LEU A 242 -15.65 -44.79 19.30
CA LEU A 242 -16.62 -45.89 19.29
C LEU A 242 -16.54 -46.67 17.98
#